data_AF-W1Y6S7-F1
#
_entry.id   AF-W1Y6S7-F1
#
_cell.length_a   1.000
_cell.length_b   1.000
_cell.length_c   1.000
_cell.angle_alpha   90.00
_cell.angle_beta   90.00
_cell.angle_gamma   90.00
#
_symmetry.space_group_name_H-M   'P 1'
#
loop_
_entity.id
_entity.type
_entity.pdbx_description
1 polymer ?
#
loop_
_entity_poly.entity_id
_entity_poly.type
_entity_poly.pdbx_seq_one_letter_code
_entity_poly.pdbx_strand_id
1 'polypeptide(L)'
;KTGGKQVKVEVGQAVYVEKLNVEAGQEVTFNEVVLVGGENTVVGTPLVAGATVVGTVEKQGKQKKVVTYKYKPKKGSHRKQGHRQP
;
A
#
# COMPACT_ATOMS: atom_id res chain seq x y z
N LYS A 1 4.99 -3.03 7.72
CA LYS A 1 4.54 -1.63 7.48
C LYS A 1 5.00 -1.24 6.08
N THR A 2 4.16 -0.56 5.32
CA THR A 2 4.47 -0.11 3.95
C THR A 2 3.53 1.03 3.54
N GLY A 3 4.01 2.01 2.79
CA GLY A 3 3.19 3.14 2.31
C GLY A 3 2.44 3.90 3.41
N GLY A 4 3.06 4.08 4.58
CA GLY A 4 2.44 4.73 5.75
C GLY A 4 1.33 3.92 6.43
N LYS A 5 1.08 2.67 6.02
CA LYS A 5 0.00 1.82 6.53
C LYS A 5 0.54 0.47 7.04
N GLN A 6 -0.32 -0.21 7.80
CA GLN A 6 -0.12 -1.60 8.20
C GLN A 6 -1.02 -2.48 7.33
N VAL A 7 -0.47 -3.60 6.86
CA VAL A 7 -1.16 -4.53 5.99
C VAL A 7 -0.90 -5.94 6.52
N LYS A 8 -1.95 -6.77 6.57
CA LYS A 8 -1.83 -8.19 6.87
C LYS A 8 -1.46 -8.93 5.59
N VAL A 9 -0.51 -9.86 5.69
CA VAL A 9 -0.02 -10.66 4.56
C VAL A 9 0.01 -12.14 4.94
N GLU A 10 -0.19 -13.00 3.95
CA GLU A 10 -0.10 -14.45 4.05
C GLU A 10 0.74 -14.98 2.86
N VAL A 11 1.32 -16.18 3.00
CA VAL A 11 2.18 -16.76 1.95
C VAL A 11 1.34 -17.03 0.70
N GLY A 12 1.81 -16.54 -0.45
CA GLY A 12 1.13 -16.70 -1.74
C GLY A 12 -0.01 -15.71 -2.00
N GLN A 13 -0.28 -14.77 -1.09
CA GLN A 13 -1.31 -13.75 -1.27
C GLN A 13 -0.78 -12.56 -2.09
N ALA A 14 -1.51 -12.16 -3.13
CA ALA A 14 -1.28 -10.89 -3.81
C ALA A 14 -1.86 -9.72 -3.00
N VAL A 15 -1.06 -8.67 -2.80
CA VAL A 15 -1.43 -7.51 -1.98
C VAL A 15 -1.13 -6.21 -2.72
N TYR A 16 -2.07 -5.26 -2.64
CA TYR A 16 -1.89 -3.92 -3.21
C TYR A 16 -1.26 -3.00 -2.19
N VAL A 17 -0.12 -2.42 -2.56
CA VAL A 17 0.64 -1.47 -1.75
C VAL A 17 0.85 -0.17 -2.53
N GLU A 18 1.31 0.88 -1.85
CA GLU A 18 1.69 2.11 -2.52
C GLU A 18 2.88 1.90 -3.47
N LYS A 19 3.05 2.82 -4.42
CA LYS A 19 4.10 2.72 -5.44
C LYS A 19 5.49 2.50 -4.82
N LEU A 20 6.13 1.41 -5.21
CA LEU A 20 7.52 1.10 -4.90
C LEU A 20 8.44 1.48 -6.06
N ASN A 21 9.65 1.95 -5.77
CA ASN A 21 10.68 2.27 -6.76
C ASN A 21 11.43 1.02 -7.22
N VAL A 22 10.69 -0.03 -7.59
CA VAL A 22 11.21 -1.34 -7.97
C VAL A 22 10.46 -1.80 -9.22
N GLU A 23 11.19 -2.40 -10.16
CA GLU A 23 10.63 -2.85 -11.43
C GLU A 23 9.77 -4.11 -11.25
N ALA A 24 8.84 -4.34 -12.18
CA ALA A 24 8.04 -5.56 -12.17
C ALA A 24 8.94 -6.78 -12.40
N GLY A 25 8.72 -7.84 -11.63
CA GLY A 25 9.52 -9.06 -11.61
C GLY A 25 10.70 -9.04 -10.63
N GLN A 26 11.02 -7.90 -10.02
CA GLN A 26 12.06 -7.83 -8.99
C GLN A 26 11.50 -8.15 -7.60
N GLU A 27 12.38 -8.65 -6.74
CA GLU A 27 12.09 -8.92 -5.33
C GLU A 27 12.13 -7.64 -4.49
N VAL A 28 11.25 -7.59 -3.49
CA VAL A 28 11.16 -6.54 -2.48
C VAL A 28 11.17 -7.17 -1.10
N THR A 29 12.05 -6.68 -0.24
CA THR A 29 12.11 -7.07 1.17
C THR A 29 11.49 -5.99 2.05
N PHE A 30 10.50 -6.36 2.85
CA PHE A 30 9.90 -5.52 3.88
C PHE A 30 10.52 -5.87 5.24
N ASN A 31 11.31 -4.93 5.78
CA ASN A 31 12.03 -5.10 7.05
C ASN A 31 11.19 -4.76 8.28
N GLU A 32 10.11 -3.99 8.10
CA GLU A 32 9.29 -3.53 9.22
C GLU A 32 8.12 -4.48 9.48
N VAL A 33 8.36 -5.50 10.31
CA VAL A 33 7.32 -6.44 10.76
C VAL A 33 6.87 -6.09 12.18
N VAL A 34 5.56 -5.94 12.37
CA VAL A 34 4.96 -5.53 13.65
C VAL A 34 4.49 -6.75 14.46
N LEU A 35 3.95 -7.75 13.78
CA LEU A 35 3.38 -8.94 14.37
C LEU A 35 3.59 -10.12 13.43
N VAL A 36 3.97 -11.26 13.98
CA VAL A 36 3.97 -12.55 13.30
C VAL A 36 2.94 -13.44 13.99
N GLY A 37 1.89 -13.81 13.26
CA GLY A 37 0.82 -14.69 13.75
C GLY A 37 1.06 -16.15 13.36
N GLY A 38 0.34 -17.07 14.00
CA GLY A 38 0.47 -18.51 13.81
C GLY A 38 0.18 -19.25 15.11
N GLU A 39 0.79 -20.43 15.30
CA GLU A 39 0.72 -21.19 16.57
C GLU A 39 1.36 -20.41 17.73
N ASN A 40 2.50 -19.77 17.48
CA ASN A 40 3.17 -18.88 18.42
C ASN A 40 3.11 -17.45 17.91
N THR A 41 2.32 -16.60 18.57
CA THR A 41 2.19 -15.18 18.19
C THR A 41 3.34 -14.37 18.75
N VAL A 42 4.10 -13.72 17.87
CA VAL A 42 5.20 -12.82 18.24
C VAL A 42 4.76 -11.38 18.02
N VAL A 43 4.74 -10.59 19.10
CA VAL A 43 4.37 -9.17 19.07
C VAL A 43 5.62 -8.32 19.22
N GLY A 44 5.86 -7.42 18.26
CA GLY A 44 7.01 -6.51 18.28
C GLY A 44 6.80 -5.31 19.20
N THR A 45 7.88 -4.85 19.83
CA THR A 45 7.93 -3.61 20.63
C THR A 45 9.11 -2.74 20.18
N PRO A 46 8.99 -1.91 19.11
CA PRO A 46 7.86 -1.66 18.20
C PRO A 46 7.84 -2.53 16.92
N LEU A 47 8.91 -3.31 16.69
CA LEU A 47 9.08 -4.22 15.55
C LEU A 47 9.59 -5.57 16.07
N VAL A 48 9.37 -6.63 15.30
CA VAL A 48 9.92 -7.96 15.58
C VAL A 48 11.35 -8.02 15.03
N ALA A 49 12.35 -8.25 15.89
CA ALA A 49 13.74 -8.29 15.48
C ALA A 49 14.01 -9.49 14.55
N GLY A 50 14.69 -9.24 13.42
CA GLY A 50 15.09 -10.28 12.45
C GLY A 50 13.96 -10.80 11.56
N ALA A 51 12.73 -10.29 11.68
CA ALA A 51 11.63 -10.69 10.82
C ALA A 51 11.63 -9.86 9.53
N THR A 52 11.68 -10.56 8.40
CA THR A 52 11.59 -9.96 7.06
C THR A 52 10.51 -10.64 6.25
N VAL A 53 9.75 -9.88 5.48
CA VAL A 53 8.80 -10.41 4.49
C VAL A 53 9.35 -10.14 3.11
N VAL A 54 9.52 -11.20 2.30
CA VAL A 54 9.96 -11.10 0.92
C VAL A 54 8.77 -11.33 -0.01
N GLY A 55 8.68 -10.53 -1.07
CA GLY A 55 7.69 -10.70 -2.13
C GLY A 55 8.20 -10.19 -3.47
N THR A 56 7.54 -10.57 -4.55
CA THR A 56 7.86 -10.13 -5.91
C THR A 56 6.86 -9.08 -6.40
N VAL A 57 7.32 -8.10 -7.17
CA VAL A 57 6.44 -7.09 -7.76
C VAL A 57 5.80 -7.66 -9.02
N GLU A 58 4.51 -8.01 -8.96
CA GLU A 58 3.80 -8.50 -10.16
C GLU A 58 3.52 -7.40 -11.17
N LYS A 59 3.00 -6.25 -10.72
CA LYS A 59 2.55 -5.17 -11.60
C LYS A 59 2.59 -3.81 -10.92
N GLN A 60 3.00 -2.80 -11.68
CA GLN A 60 2.87 -1.39 -11.32
C GLN A 60 1.69 -0.80 -12.10
N GLY A 61 0.72 -0.23 -11.38
CA GLY A 61 -0.59 0.15 -11.92
C GLY A 61 -0.94 1.61 -11.71
N LYS A 62 -2.17 1.97 -12.09
CA LYS A 62 -2.86 3.17 -11.64
C LYS A 62 -4.29 2.80 -11.28
N GLN A 63 -4.81 3.36 -10.21
CA GLN A 63 -6.20 3.19 -9.81
C GLN A 63 -7.17 3.79 -10.85
N LYS A 64 -8.44 3.43 -10.71
CA LYS A 64 -9.53 4.01 -11.50
C LYS A 64 -9.56 5.54 -11.30
N LYS A 65 -9.98 6.26 -12.35
CA LYS A 65 -10.07 7.73 -12.30
C LYS A 65 -11.13 8.14 -11.29
N VAL A 66 -10.73 8.85 -10.25
CA VAL A 66 -11.63 9.55 -9.34
C VAL A 66 -11.87 10.95 -9.89
N VAL A 67 -13.13 11.37 -10.00
CA VAL A 67 -13.50 12.71 -10.44
C VAL A 67 -13.98 13.50 -9.23
N THR A 68 -13.23 14.52 -8.84
CA THR A 68 -13.63 15.47 -7.81
C THR A 68 -14.28 16.67 -8.46
N TYR A 69 -15.57 16.84 -8.23
CA TYR A 69 -16.33 18.00 -8.68
C TYR A 69 -16.71 18.86 -7.47
N LYS A 70 -16.45 20.16 -7.54
CA LYS A 70 -16.82 21.15 -6.53
C LYS A 70 -17.61 22.27 -7.20
N TYR A 71 -18.69 22.71 -6.57
CA TYR A 71 -19.54 23.79 -7.06
C TYR A 71 -20.02 24.66 -5.89
N LYS A 72 -20.10 25.97 -6.11
CA LYS A 72 -20.71 26.92 -5.18
C LYS A 72 -21.97 27.54 -5.82
N PRO A 73 -23.18 27.28 -5.27
CA PRO A 73 -24.42 27.84 -5.79
C PRO A 73 -24.41 29.37 -5.86
N LYS A 74 -24.95 29.93 -6.94
CA LYS A 74 -25.12 31.38 -7.15
C LYS A 74 -23.81 32.20 -7.10
N LYS A 75 -22.64 31.55 -7.19
CA LYS A 75 -21.32 32.20 -7.19
C LYS A 75 -20.56 32.03 -8.51
N GLY A 76 -21.15 31.38 -9.51
CA GLY A 76 -20.49 31.09 -10.80
C GLY A 76 -19.25 30.21 -10.70
N SER A 77 -18.98 29.61 -9.53
CA SER A 77 -17.75 28.88 -9.26
C SER A 77 -17.99 27.37 -9.31
N HIS A 78 -17.32 26.70 -10.24
CA HIS A 78 -17.24 25.24 -10.31
C HIS A 78 -15.82 24.80 -10.68
N ARG A 79 -15.41 23.63 -10.20
CA ARG A 79 -14.12 23.00 -10.53
C ARG A 79 -14.31 21.50 -10.67
N LYS A 80 -13.81 20.93 -11.77
CA LYS A 80 -13.77 19.49 -12.02
C LYS A 80 -12.32 19.06 -12.17
N GLN A 81 -11.86 18.11 -11.36
CA GLN A 81 -10.50 17.56 -11.45
C GLN A 81 -10.55 16.04 -11.44
N GLY A 82 -9.74 15.41 -12.28
CA GLY A 82 -9.53 13.96 -12.24
C GLY A 82 -8.24 13.62 -11.50
N HIS A 83 -8.23 12.54 -10.75
CA HIS A 83 -7.04 11.96 -10.14
C HIS A 83 -7.02 10.45 -10.34
N ARG A 84 -5.82 9.89 -10.57
CA ARG A 84 -5.55 8.45 -10.60
C ARG A 84 -4.32 8.22 -9.75
N GLN A 85 -4.47 7.51 -8.65
CA GLN A 85 -3.35 7.18 -7.77
C GLN A 85 -2.49 6.09 -8.45
N PRO A 86 -1.16 6.24 -8.54
CA PRO A 86 -0.26 5.16 -8.90
C PRO A 86 -0.25 4.04 -7.85
#